data_AF-A0A662CT78-F1
#
_entry.id   AF-A0A662CT78-F1
#
_cell.length_a   1.000
_cell.length_b   1.000
_cell.length_c   1.000
_cell.angle_alpha   90.00
_cell.angle_beta   90.00
_cell.angle_gamma   90.00
#
_symmetry.space_group_name_H-M   'P 1'
#
loop_
_entity.id
_entity.type
_entity.pdbx_description
1 polymer ?
#
loop_
_entity_poly.entity_id
_entity_poly.type
_entity_poly.pdbx_seq_one_letter_code
_entity_poly.pdbx_strand_id
1 'polypeptide(L)'
;EYFDYGASPDYWLIEVSGIPFGLMGEMLQDGGNPYRGMVYGMTARLPWAGDPRAIWQIWDAFGIDKAEMYGYWSPNCPVRTNEPDILTTVYLKPGEALVALASWAEETKQVKLNVDWEKLGLSPEQAVIEAPAVADFQPAAQFKPTERIPVEPAKGWLLIIKARR
;
A
#
# COMPACT_ATOMS: atom_id res chain seq x y z
N GLU A 1 -15.80 -21.01 8.68
CA GLU A 1 -14.67 -20.69 7.78
C GLU A 1 -14.25 -19.28 8.13
N TYR A 2 -13.00 -19.09 8.53
CA TYR A 2 -12.49 -17.80 9.00
C TYR A 2 -11.13 -17.57 8.34
N PHE A 3 -10.94 -16.40 7.73
CA PHE A 3 -9.68 -16.02 7.10
C PHE A 3 -8.67 -15.59 8.17
N ASP A 4 -7.42 -16.05 8.05
CA ASP A 4 -6.32 -15.63 8.92
C ASP A 4 -5.62 -14.40 8.35
N TYR A 5 -5.92 -13.22 8.90
CA TYR A 5 -5.27 -11.96 8.50
C TYR A 5 -3.82 -11.82 9.00
N GLY A 6 -3.36 -12.73 9.87
CA GLY A 6 -1.98 -12.90 10.30
C GLY A 6 -1.12 -13.70 9.32
N ALA A 7 -1.75 -14.41 8.37
CA ALA A 7 -1.10 -15.38 7.50
C ALA A 7 -0.13 -14.75 6.47
N SER A 8 0.62 -15.64 5.79
CA SER A 8 1.66 -15.27 4.83
C SER A 8 1.11 -14.48 3.64
N PRO A 9 1.97 -13.70 2.95
CA PRO A 9 1.57 -12.96 1.75
C PRO A 9 0.99 -13.85 0.64
N ASP A 10 1.48 -15.08 0.51
CA ASP A 10 0.97 -16.05 -0.47
C ASP A 10 -0.46 -16.47 -0.14
N TYR A 11 -0.80 -16.65 1.14
CA TYR A 11 -2.18 -16.91 1.57
C TYR A 11 -3.08 -15.73 1.23
N TRP A 12 -2.63 -14.49 1.47
CA TRP A 12 -3.39 -13.30 1.10
C TRP A 12 -3.64 -13.22 -0.41
N LEU A 13 -2.64 -13.56 -1.23
CA LEU A 13 -2.79 -13.54 -2.69
C LEU A 13 -3.80 -14.58 -3.19
N ILE A 14 -3.81 -15.79 -2.60
CA ILE A 14 -4.60 -16.94 -3.07
C ILE A 14 -6.01 -16.98 -2.46
N GLU A 15 -6.15 -16.67 -1.17
CA GLU A 15 -7.40 -16.91 -0.43
C GLU A 15 -8.15 -15.63 -0.09
N VAL A 16 -7.48 -14.47 -0.10
CA VAL A 16 -8.08 -13.19 0.34
C VAL A 16 -8.26 -12.21 -0.81
N SER A 17 -7.32 -12.15 -1.76
CA SER A 17 -7.34 -11.12 -2.80
C SER A 17 -8.44 -11.32 -3.84
N GLY A 18 -9.11 -10.24 -4.24
CA GLY A 18 -10.05 -10.22 -5.38
C GLY A 18 -9.37 -10.11 -6.75
N ILE A 19 -8.04 -10.26 -6.80
CA ILE A 19 -7.23 -10.23 -8.02
C ILE A 19 -7.48 -11.55 -8.77
N PRO A 20 -7.40 -11.64 -10.11
CA PRO A 20 -7.82 -12.83 -10.90
C PRO A 20 -7.13 -14.18 -10.62
N PHE A 21 -6.42 -14.33 -9.51
CA PHE A 21 -5.81 -15.56 -9.02
C PHE A 21 -6.28 -15.96 -7.61
N GLY A 22 -7.07 -15.13 -6.91
CA GLY A 22 -7.63 -15.44 -5.61
C GLY A 22 -9.10 -15.87 -5.66
N LEU A 23 -9.51 -16.80 -4.80
CA LEU A 23 -10.94 -16.98 -4.51
C LEU A 23 -11.47 -15.64 -3.98
N MET A 24 -12.65 -15.20 -4.43
CA MET A 24 -13.24 -13.90 -4.08
C MET A 24 -13.49 -13.81 -2.56
N GLY A 25 -12.44 -13.52 -1.79
CA GLY A 25 -12.50 -13.33 -0.35
C GLY A 25 -13.40 -12.15 -0.06
N GLU A 26 -14.42 -12.35 0.78
CA GLU A 26 -15.27 -11.28 1.26
C GLU A 26 -14.39 -10.14 1.78
N MET A 27 -14.44 -8.98 1.10
CA MET A 27 -13.66 -7.78 1.36
C MET A 27 -13.39 -7.56 2.86
N LEU A 28 -12.20 -7.95 3.33
CA LEU A 28 -11.74 -7.85 4.72
C LEU A 28 -12.86 -8.07 5.75
N GLN A 29 -13.38 -9.30 5.84
CA GLN A 29 -14.30 -9.74 6.90
C GLN A 29 -13.86 -9.21 8.28
N ASP A 30 -14.80 -8.67 9.06
CA ASP A 30 -14.59 -8.01 10.37
C ASP A 30 -13.62 -6.81 10.38
N GLY A 31 -13.33 -6.23 9.21
CA GLY A 31 -12.49 -5.03 9.06
C GLY A 31 -11.02 -5.36 8.83
N GLY A 32 -10.63 -6.62 9.07
CA GLY A 32 -9.32 -7.19 8.78
C GLY A 32 -8.13 -6.30 9.17
N ASN A 33 -7.07 -6.36 8.36
CA ASN A 33 -5.95 -5.44 8.48
C ASN A 33 -5.98 -4.44 7.31
N PRO A 34 -6.29 -3.15 7.54
CA PRO A 34 -6.47 -2.18 6.46
C PRO A 34 -5.16 -1.87 5.72
N TYR A 35 -4.00 -1.94 6.40
CA TYR A 35 -2.70 -1.71 5.76
C TYR A 35 -2.36 -2.84 4.80
N ARG A 36 -2.47 -4.09 5.26
CA ARG A 36 -2.24 -5.27 4.42
C ARG A 36 -3.28 -5.35 3.31
N GLY A 37 -4.55 -5.03 3.60
CA GLY A 37 -5.61 -4.92 2.62
C GLY A 37 -5.26 -3.99 1.46
N MET A 38 -4.71 -2.81 1.76
CA MET A 38 -4.29 -1.85 0.73
C MET A 38 -3.18 -2.38 -0.18
N VAL A 39 -2.30 -3.28 0.28
CA VAL A 39 -1.33 -3.96 -0.60
C VAL A 39 -2.05 -4.81 -1.67
N TYR A 40 -3.26 -5.27 -1.41
CA TYR A 40 -4.07 -6.04 -2.37
C TYR A 40 -5.22 -5.22 -2.99
N GLY A 41 -5.27 -3.90 -2.78
CA GLY A 41 -6.35 -3.05 -3.28
C GLY A 41 -7.69 -3.24 -2.57
N MET A 42 -7.64 -3.71 -1.33
CA MET A 42 -8.81 -4.05 -0.54
C MET A 42 -9.00 -3.07 0.62
N THR A 43 -10.26 -2.75 0.89
CA THR A 43 -10.68 -2.01 2.08
C THR A 43 -11.81 -2.77 2.77
N ALA A 44 -12.13 -2.40 4.00
CA ALA A 44 -13.24 -2.98 4.72
C ALA A 44 -14.59 -2.62 4.07
N ARG A 45 -15.61 -3.47 4.23
CA ARG A 45 -16.92 -3.27 3.61
C ARG A 45 -17.87 -2.51 4.55
N LEU A 46 -18.07 -1.23 4.29
CA LEU A 46 -19.12 -0.44 4.95
C LEU A 46 -20.52 -0.97 4.56
N PRO A 47 -21.49 -1.15 5.50
CA PRO A 47 -21.49 -0.80 6.93
C PRO A 47 -21.08 -1.94 7.89
N TRP A 48 -20.62 -3.08 7.38
CA TRP A 48 -20.51 -4.31 8.16
C TRP A 48 -19.29 -4.33 9.08
N ALA A 49 -18.17 -3.76 8.65
CA ALA A 49 -16.98 -3.63 9.49
C ALA A 49 -16.06 -2.49 9.05
N GLY A 50 -15.55 -1.72 10.02
CA GLY A 50 -14.64 -0.59 9.80
C GLY A 50 -15.26 0.60 9.06
N ASP A 51 -14.51 1.71 8.97
CA ASP A 51 -14.86 2.89 8.19
C ASP A 51 -13.79 3.20 7.13
N PRO A 52 -13.94 2.72 5.89
CA PRO A 52 -12.96 2.92 4.83
C PRO A 52 -13.05 4.31 4.18
N ARG A 53 -13.98 5.18 4.58
CA ARG A 53 -14.26 6.44 3.86
C ARG A 53 -13.04 7.36 3.81
N ALA A 54 -12.20 7.37 4.85
CA ALA A 54 -10.97 8.16 4.86
C ALA A 54 -9.96 7.66 3.81
N ILE A 55 -9.89 6.35 3.58
CA ILE A 55 -9.06 5.76 2.51
C ILE A 55 -9.66 6.06 1.14
N TRP A 56 -10.99 5.96 0.99
CA TRP A 56 -11.66 6.29 -0.28
C TRP A 56 -11.47 7.76 -0.69
N GLN A 57 -11.40 8.68 0.27
CA GLN A 57 -11.04 10.07 -0.03
C GLN A 57 -9.64 10.21 -0.64
N ILE A 58 -8.67 9.40 -0.19
CA ILE A 58 -7.34 9.35 -0.82
C ILE A 58 -7.44 8.76 -2.22
N TRP A 59 -8.22 7.69 -2.40
CA TRP A 59 -8.44 7.07 -3.71
C TRP A 59 -9.06 8.05 -4.71
N ASP A 60 -10.07 8.80 -4.30
CA ASP A 60 -10.75 9.81 -5.13
C ASP A 60 -9.82 10.99 -5.44
N ALA A 61 -9.11 11.51 -4.44
CA ALA A 61 -8.16 12.61 -4.62
C ALA A 61 -6.98 12.21 -5.53
N PHE A 62 -6.52 10.97 -5.40
CA PHE A 62 -5.52 10.38 -6.28
C PHE A 62 -6.09 9.96 -7.64
N GLY A 63 -7.39 9.71 -7.79
CA GLY A 63 -7.96 9.14 -9.02
C GLY A 63 -7.41 7.72 -9.28
N ILE A 64 -7.51 6.85 -8.27
CA ILE A 64 -7.00 5.47 -8.31
C ILE A 64 -7.62 4.63 -9.44
N ASP A 65 -8.82 4.99 -9.88
CA ASP A 65 -9.56 4.38 -11.00
C ASP A 65 -8.83 4.51 -12.35
N LYS A 66 -7.90 5.46 -12.46
CA LYS A 66 -7.08 5.72 -13.66
C LYS A 66 -5.67 5.15 -13.54
N ALA A 67 -5.36 4.46 -12.45
CA ALA A 67 -4.04 3.95 -12.17
C ALA A 67 -3.92 2.46 -12.49
N GLU A 68 -2.74 2.06 -12.93
CA GLU A 68 -2.37 0.67 -13.08
C GLU A 68 -1.79 0.13 -11.77
N MET A 69 -2.21 -1.06 -11.36
CA MET A 69 -1.76 -1.70 -10.12
C MET A 69 -0.58 -2.65 -10.36
N TYR A 70 0.52 -2.40 -9.66
CA TYR A 70 1.73 -3.21 -9.67
C TYR A 70 2.02 -3.72 -8.26
N GLY A 71 1.59 -4.96 -7.96
CA GLY A 71 1.85 -5.57 -6.66
C GLY A 71 3.26 -6.11 -6.50
N TYR A 72 3.66 -6.40 -5.26
CA TYR A 72 5.01 -6.94 -4.93
C TYR A 72 5.36 -8.22 -5.69
N TRP A 73 4.35 -9.02 -6.08
CA TRP A 73 4.49 -10.23 -6.88
C TRP A 73 4.87 -9.95 -8.34
N SER A 74 4.63 -8.74 -8.84
CA SER A 74 4.95 -8.36 -10.22
C SER A 74 6.43 -8.01 -10.35
N PRO A 75 7.18 -8.59 -11.32
CA PRO A 75 8.56 -8.16 -11.59
C PRO A 75 8.64 -6.70 -12.03
N ASN A 76 7.53 -6.12 -12.47
CA ASN A 76 7.43 -4.72 -12.91
C ASN A 76 7.11 -3.74 -11.78
N CYS A 77 6.96 -4.20 -10.53
CA CYS A 77 6.69 -3.31 -9.39
C CYS A 77 7.81 -2.26 -9.25
N PRO A 78 7.51 -0.96 -9.45
CA PRO A 78 8.53 0.08 -9.54
C PRO A 78 9.00 0.58 -8.18
N VAL A 79 8.30 0.24 -7.09
CA VAL A 79 8.71 0.58 -5.73
C VAL A 79 8.72 -0.69 -4.90
N ARG A 80 9.86 -0.98 -4.28
CA ARG A 80 10.04 -2.07 -3.32
C ARG A 80 10.68 -1.54 -2.05
N THR A 81 10.75 -2.34 -1.00
CA THR A 81 11.56 -2.01 0.18
C THR A 81 12.84 -2.82 0.19
N ASN A 82 13.77 -2.48 1.09
CA ASN A 82 14.95 -3.30 1.39
C ASN A 82 14.67 -4.42 2.41
N GLU A 83 13.43 -4.57 2.90
CA GLU A 83 13.05 -5.57 3.90
C GLU A 83 12.03 -6.54 3.29
N PRO A 84 12.33 -7.84 3.22
CA PRO A 84 11.47 -8.81 2.53
C PRO A 84 10.08 -8.95 3.14
N ASP A 85 9.93 -8.72 4.46
CA ASP A 85 8.67 -8.83 5.17
C ASP A 85 7.82 -7.54 5.09
N ILE A 86 8.30 -6.50 4.40
CA ILE A 86 7.61 -5.23 4.23
C ILE A 86 7.27 -5.06 2.74
N LEU A 87 6.04 -5.40 2.39
CA LEU A 87 5.60 -5.51 1.01
C LEU A 87 4.94 -4.21 0.52
N THR A 88 4.97 -4.04 -0.79
CA THR A 88 4.50 -2.83 -1.46
C THR A 88 3.69 -3.14 -2.70
N THR A 89 2.67 -2.33 -2.94
CA THR A 89 1.91 -2.29 -4.18
C THR A 89 1.82 -0.85 -4.65
N VAL A 90 2.06 -0.64 -5.94
CA VAL A 90 2.05 0.69 -6.55
C VAL A 90 0.85 0.83 -7.47
N TYR A 91 0.06 1.87 -7.24
CA TYR A 91 -0.95 2.35 -8.18
C TYR A 91 -0.31 3.51 -8.95
N LEU A 92 -0.03 3.29 -10.22
CA LEU A 92 0.74 4.22 -11.06
C LEU A 92 -0.18 4.88 -12.10
N LYS A 93 -0.11 6.21 -12.17
CA LYS A 93 -0.67 7.02 -13.27
C LYS A 93 0.38 8.04 -13.72
N PRO A 94 0.21 8.71 -14.88
CA PRO A 94 1.22 9.66 -15.35
C PRO A 94 1.57 10.75 -14.33
N GLY A 95 2.85 10.81 -13.95
CA GLY A 95 3.40 11.83 -13.05
C GLY A 95 3.10 11.67 -11.55
N GLU A 96 2.42 10.59 -11.14
CA GLU A 96 2.05 10.36 -9.74
C GLU A 96 1.85 8.87 -9.44
N ALA A 97 2.32 8.43 -8.28
CA ALA A 97 2.15 7.06 -7.81
C ALA A 97 1.64 7.02 -6.37
N LEU A 98 0.64 6.20 -6.10
CA LEU A 98 0.21 5.85 -4.76
C LEU A 98 0.84 4.50 -4.40
N VAL A 99 1.64 4.47 -3.34
CA VAL A 99 2.33 3.28 -2.86
C VAL A 99 1.67 2.85 -1.56
N ALA A 100 1.04 1.68 -1.58
CA ALA A 100 0.60 0.99 -0.39
C ALA A 100 1.73 0.11 0.13
N LEU A 101 2.09 0.27 1.41
CA LEU A 101 3.14 -0.47 2.10
C LEU A 101 2.56 -1.11 3.37
N ALA A 102 2.90 -2.35 3.67
CA ALA A 102 2.48 -3.01 4.92
C ALA A 102 3.49 -4.05 5.44
N SER A 103 3.43 -4.30 6.76
CA SER A 103 4.36 -5.19 7.48
C SER A 103 3.80 -6.58 7.79
N TRP A 104 4.60 -7.59 7.48
CA TRP A 104 4.51 -8.98 7.97
C TRP A 104 5.59 -9.32 8.99
N ALA A 105 6.48 -8.37 9.33
CA ALA A 105 7.49 -8.56 10.35
C ALA A 105 6.88 -8.60 11.77
N GLU A 106 7.49 -9.39 12.66
CA GLU A 106 7.12 -9.46 14.07
C GLU A 106 7.58 -8.24 14.88
N GLU A 107 8.57 -7.51 14.37
CA GLU A 107 9.17 -6.34 15.02
C GLU A 107 9.09 -5.10 14.12
N THR A 108 9.15 -3.91 14.73
CA THR A 108 9.25 -2.65 13.99
C THR A 108 10.51 -2.61 13.16
N LYS A 109 10.38 -2.33 11.86
CA LYS A 109 11.51 -2.17 10.93
C LYS A 109 11.67 -0.73 10.47
N GLN A 110 12.90 -0.38 10.10
CA GLN A 110 13.25 0.92 9.53
C GLN A 110 13.60 0.70 8.06
N VAL A 111 12.65 0.94 7.16
CA VAL A 111 12.77 0.56 5.75
C VAL A 111 13.17 1.72 4.87
N LYS A 112 13.94 1.43 3.82
CA LYS A 112 14.19 2.34 2.71
C LYS A 112 13.42 1.87 1.49
N LEU A 113 12.83 2.83 0.77
CA LEU A 113 12.21 2.56 -0.53
C LEU A 113 13.28 2.45 -1.62
N ASN A 114 13.23 1.35 -2.36
CA ASN A 114 13.97 1.12 -3.59
C ASN A 114 13.03 1.51 -4.74
N VAL A 115 13.23 2.71 -5.26
CA VAL A 115 12.36 3.31 -6.29
C VAL A 115 13.05 3.25 -7.65
N ASP A 116 12.37 2.64 -8.62
CA ASP A 116 12.70 2.67 -10.03
C ASP A 116 12.08 3.94 -10.66
N TRP A 117 12.85 5.02 -10.63
CA TRP A 117 12.43 6.35 -11.09
C TRP A 117 12.08 6.39 -12.57
N GLU A 118 12.74 5.57 -13.38
CA GLU A 118 12.48 5.46 -14.82
C GLU A 118 11.09 4.87 -15.05
N LYS A 119 10.75 3.76 -14.37
CA LYS A 119 9.40 3.18 -14.44
C LYS A 119 8.31 4.08 -13.87
N LEU A 120 8.63 4.89 -12.86
CA LEU A 120 7.69 5.89 -12.35
C LEU A 120 7.51 7.09 -13.30
N GLY A 121 8.43 7.31 -14.24
CA GLY A 121 8.45 8.51 -15.07
C GLY A 121 8.70 9.79 -14.26
N LEU A 122 9.47 9.71 -13.17
CA LEU A 122 9.75 10.83 -12.25
C LEU A 122 11.27 11.03 -12.10
N SER A 123 11.70 12.27 -11.83
CA SER A 123 13.09 12.55 -11.44
C SER A 123 13.22 12.48 -9.92
N PRO A 124 14.21 11.75 -9.37
CA PRO A 124 14.42 11.67 -7.93
C PRO A 124 14.69 13.03 -7.28
N GLU A 125 15.35 13.95 -7.99
CA GLU A 125 15.67 15.29 -7.52
C GLU A 125 14.43 16.18 -7.40
N GLN A 126 13.41 15.88 -8.20
CA GLN A 126 12.16 16.62 -8.28
C GLN A 126 11.01 15.88 -7.61
N ALA A 127 11.20 14.67 -7.10
CA ALA A 127 10.14 13.91 -6.46
C ALA A 127 9.99 14.27 -4.98
N VAL A 128 8.75 14.25 -4.51
CA VAL A 128 8.38 14.28 -3.10
C VAL A 128 7.66 12.99 -2.73
N ILE A 129 7.91 12.50 -1.52
CA ILE A 129 7.20 11.35 -0.94
C ILE A 129 6.43 11.88 0.25
N GLU A 130 5.11 11.87 0.15
CA GLU A 130 4.21 12.36 1.20
C GLU A 130 3.28 11.26 1.68
N ALA A 131 3.07 11.20 2.99
CA ALA A 131 2.02 10.42 3.61
C ALA A 131 0.89 11.39 3.98
N PRO A 132 -0.26 11.39 3.29
CA PRO A 132 -1.39 12.21 3.71
C PRO A 132 -1.92 11.73 5.07
N ALA A 133 -2.47 12.63 5.88
CA ALA A 133 -3.18 12.21 7.08
C ALA A 133 -4.46 11.45 6.69
N VAL A 134 -4.64 10.26 7.26
CA VAL A 134 -5.83 9.45 7.09
C VAL A 134 -6.32 9.06 8.48
N ALA A 135 -7.53 9.52 8.83
CA ALA A 135 -8.13 9.25 10.13
C ALA A 135 -8.11 7.75 10.43
N ASP A 136 -7.70 7.40 11.66
CA ASP A 136 -7.59 6.02 12.16
C ASP A 136 -6.68 5.08 11.35
N PHE A 137 -5.86 5.61 10.44
CA PHE A 137 -4.96 4.83 9.60
C PHE A 137 -3.51 5.35 9.64
N GLN A 138 -3.24 6.63 9.40
CA GLN A 138 -1.87 7.17 9.46
C GLN A 138 -1.83 8.67 9.75
N PRO A 139 -0.80 9.18 10.45
CA PRO A 139 -0.55 10.61 10.56
C PRO A 139 -0.01 11.17 9.24
N ALA A 140 -0.08 12.50 9.06
CA ALA A 140 0.63 13.15 7.97
C ALA A 140 2.15 13.09 8.19
N ALA A 141 2.90 12.77 7.13
CA ALA A 141 4.36 12.78 7.13
C ALA A 141 4.92 13.12 5.75
N GLN A 142 6.19 13.50 5.70
CA GLN A 142 6.95 13.65 4.47
C GLN A 142 8.28 12.93 4.65
N PHE A 143 8.71 12.23 3.60
CA PHE A 143 9.95 11.47 3.60
C PHE A 143 10.81 11.88 2.42
N LYS A 144 12.13 11.89 2.62
CA LYS A 144 13.07 11.98 1.49
C LYS A 144 13.26 10.60 0.86
N PRO A 145 13.58 10.50 -0.45
CA PRO A 145 13.93 9.24 -1.09
C PRO A 145 15.01 8.39 -0.39
N THR A 146 15.90 9.04 0.37
CA THR A 146 17.00 8.39 1.10
C THR A 146 16.68 8.12 2.57
N GLU A 147 15.53 8.57 3.05
CA GLU A 147 15.13 8.49 4.45
C GLU A 147 14.59 7.09 4.79
N ARG A 148 14.74 6.72 6.06
CA ARG A 148 14.16 5.47 6.58
C ARG A 148 12.77 5.75 7.11
N ILE A 149 11.83 4.88 6.76
CA ILE A 149 10.44 4.94 7.17
C ILE A 149 10.22 3.89 8.26
N PRO A 150 9.74 4.26 9.46
CA PRO A 150 9.39 3.30 10.49
C PRO A 150 8.10 2.56 10.11
N VAL A 151 8.11 1.24 10.26
CA VAL A 151 6.94 0.39 9.99
C VAL A 151 6.79 -0.59 11.15
N GLU A 152 5.72 -0.42 11.92
CA GLU A 152 5.39 -1.31 13.04
C GLU A 152 4.80 -2.64 12.55
N PRO A 153 4.83 -3.70 13.37
CA PRO A 153 4.17 -4.97 13.06
C PRO A 153 2.71 -4.77 12.68
N ALA A 154 2.27 -5.42 11.60
CA ALA A 154 0.91 -5.34 11.08
C ALA A 154 0.42 -3.92 10.70
N LYS A 155 1.30 -2.91 10.65
CA LYS A 155 0.99 -1.57 10.16
C LYS A 155 1.64 -1.29 8.81
N GLY A 156 1.44 -0.08 8.30
CA GLY A 156 1.89 0.31 6.98
C GLY A 156 1.68 1.79 6.71
N TRP A 157 1.83 2.16 5.44
CA TRP A 157 1.68 3.53 4.95
C TRP A 157 1.03 3.54 3.56
N LEU A 158 0.25 4.58 3.30
CA LEU A 158 -0.11 5.06 1.98
C LEU A 158 0.77 6.28 1.67
N LEU A 159 1.63 6.14 0.68
CA LEU A 159 2.57 7.18 0.27
C LEU A 159 2.22 7.66 -1.13
N ILE A 160 2.18 8.96 -1.35
CA ILE A 160 2.06 9.57 -2.67
C ILE A 160 3.46 10.02 -3.09
N ILE A 161 3.92 9.51 -4.23
CA ILE A 161 5.14 9.94 -4.89
C ILE A 161 4.76 10.77 -6.10
N LYS A 162 5.21 12.03 -6.14
CA LYS A 162 4.86 12.97 -7.21
C LYS A 162 5.96 13.99 -7.47
N ALA A 163 5.92 14.63 -8.63
CA ALA A 163 6.79 15.77 -8.90
C ALA A 163 6.46 16.96 -7.96
N ARG A 164 7.50 17.61 -7.47
CA ARG A 164 7.45 18.86 -6.71
C ARG A 164 6.92 19.95 -7.64
N ARG A 165 5.79 20.53 -7.29
CA ARG A 165 5.24 21.72 -7.96
C ARG A 165 6.08 22.95 -7.63
#